data_AF-A0A0N4T9Z3-F1
#
_entry.id   AF-A0A0N4T9Z3-F1
#
_cell.length_a   1.000
_cell.length_b   1.000
_cell.length_c   1.000
_cell.angle_alpha   90.00
_cell.angle_beta   90.00
_cell.angle_gamma   90.00
#
_symmetry.space_group_name_H-M   'P 1'
#
loop_
_entity.id
_entity.type
_entity.pdbx_description
1 polymer ?
#
loop_
_entity_poly.entity_id
_entity_poly.type
_entity_poly.pdbx_seq_one_letter_code
_entity_poly.pdbx_strand_id
1 'polypeptide(L)'
;MVTGEALWPGRSDIDQLYLIRKTMGEFLPRQKILYRSNLFLHGVSIPKPDVYETLSKRLKTSSIIIDFLYKCLNINPEKRWSCSQLLQHDYFNGYSFHVFSAKSTSKQLTSNYLPYLTSNPYNEQQLTDGGFKEITHNSANAFSRQYLPSI
;
A
#
# COMPACT_ATOMS: atom_id res chain seq x y z
N MET A 1 9.31 13.91 -14.72
CA MET A 1 8.67 14.34 -15.99
C MET A 1 8.52 15.86 -16.08
N VAL A 2 7.92 16.55 -15.10
CA VAL A 2 7.70 18.01 -15.17
C VAL A 2 9.00 18.83 -15.01
N THR A 3 9.76 18.60 -13.95
CA THR A 3 11.04 19.30 -13.68
C THR A 3 12.27 18.43 -13.93
N GLY A 4 12.08 17.12 -14.14
CA GLY A 4 13.18 16.15 -14.20
C GLY A 4 13.76 15.75 -12.84
N GLU A 5 13.42 16.48 -11.77
CA GLU A 5 13.94 16.25 -10.42
C GLU A 5 12.89 15.59 -9.50
N ALA A 6 13.38 14.99 -8.42
CA ALA A 6 12.51 14.44 -7.38
C ALA A 6 11.78 15.56 -6.63
N LEU A 7 10.48 15.36 -6.41
CA LEU A 7 9.64 16.34 -5.73
C LEU A 7 10.09 16.59 -4.28
N TRP A 8 10.50 15.52 -3.59
CA TRP A 8 11.05 15.56 -2.25
C TRP A 8 12.24 14.58 -2.19
N PRO A 9 13.48 15.05 -2.34
CA PRO A 9 14.68 14.20 -2.31
C PRO A 9 15.15 13.96 -0.86
N GLY A 10 14.35 13.24 -0.06
CA GLY A 10 14.68 12.95 1.34
C GLY A 10 15.80 11.92 1.49
N ARG A 11 16.68 12.10 2.48
CA ARG A 11 17.79 11.19 2.79
C ARG A 11 17.45 10.13 3.85
N SER A 12 16.35 10.32 4.57
CA SER A 12 15.81 9.40 5.58
C SER A 12 14.29 9.54 5.65
N ASP A 13 13.60 8.62 6.32
CA ASP A 13 12.15 8.71 6.50
C ASP A 13 11.73 10.01 7.20
N ILE A 14 12.50 10.47 8.19
CA ILE A 14 12.23 11.72 8.91
C ILE A 14 12.44 12.93 8.00
N ASP A 15 13.51 12.92 7.22
CA ASP A 15 13.79 13.99 6.25
C ASP A 15 12.70 14.03 5.17
N GLN A 16 12.29 12.86 4.65
CA GLN A 16 11.20 12.74 3.71
C GLN A 16 9.89 13.32 4.27
N LEU A 17 9.55 12.99 5.52
CA LEU A 17 8.36 13.51 6.18
C LEU A 17 8.47 15.02 6.46
N TYR A 18 9.66 15.53 6.80
CA TYR A 18 9.90 16.96 6.96
C TYR A 18 9.69 17.71 5.63
N LEU A 19 10.25 17.20 4.54
CA LEU A 19 10.11 17.78 3.20
C LEU A 19 8.66 17.80 2.72
N ILE A 20 7.91 16.72 2.96
CA ILE A 20 6.46 16.67 2.66
C ILE A 20 5.71 17.68 3.52
N ARG A 21 5.98 17.74 4.84
CA ARG A 21 5.34 18.66 5.77
C ARG A 21 5.59 20.13 5.39
N LYS A 22 6.81 20.44 4.98
CA LYS A 22 7.22 21.79 4.55
C LYS A 22 6.38 22.29 3.38
N THR A 23 5.93 21.39 2.48
CA THR A 23 5.18 21.79 1.30
C THR A 23 3.68 21.55 1.33
N MET A 24 3.25 20.46 1.96
CA MET A 24 1.83 20.08 2.01
C MET A 24 1.14 20.57 3.30
N GLY A 25 1.91 20.93 4.32
CA GLY A 25 1.40 21.33 5.63
C GLY A 25 1.42 20.21 6.67
N GLU A 26 0.64 20.38 7.73
CA GLU A 26 0.68 19.54 8.93
C GLU A 26 0.01 18.16 8.72
N PHE A 27 0.65 17.08 9.18
CA PHE A 27 0.08 15.73 9.16
C PHE A 27 -1.15 15.58 10.07
N LEU A 28 -2.03 14.64 9.72
CA LEU A 28 -3.22 14.31 10.51
C LEU A 28 -2.83 13.73 11.88
N PRO A 29 -3.65 13.94 12.94
CA PRO A 29 -3.39 13.38 14.27
C PRO A 29 -3.15 11.86 14.26
N ARG A 30 -3.93 11.11 13.48
CA ARG A 30 -3.76 9.66 13.33
C ARG A 30 -2.39 9.28 12.75
N GLN A 31 -1.92 9.99 11.73
CA GLN A 31 -0.59 9.75 11.14
C GLN A 31 0.51 10.09 12.15
N LYS A 32 0.29 11.10 13.00
CA LYS A 32 1.23 11.46 14.06
C LYS A 32 1.39 10.39 15.12
N ILE A 33 0.31 9.71 15.46
CA ILE A 33 0.33 8.58 16.40
C ILE A 33 1.10 7.42 15.77
N LEU A 34 0.80 7.08 14.51
CA LEU A 34 1.41 5.96 13.81
C LEU A 34 2.94 6.06 13.69
N TYR A 35 3.49 7.24 13.39
CA TYR A 35 4.96 7.37 13.33
C TYR A 35 5.59 7.33 14.73
N ARG A 36 4.91 7.83 15.77
CA ARG A 36 5.42 7.76 17.15
C ARG A 36 5.43 6.35 17.71
N SER A 37 4.47 5.52 17.30
CA SER A 37 4.43 4.10 17.67
C SER A 37 5.45 3.25 16.92
N ASN A 38 6.10 3.79 15.88
CA ASN A 38 7.10 3.05 15.13
C ASN A 38 8.42 2.97 15.92
N LEU A 39 8.87 1.75 16.24
CA LEU A 39 10.10 1.49 16.99
C LEU A 39 11.35 2.10 16.35
N PHE A 40 11.40 2.21 15.02
CA PHE A 40 12.51 2.81 14.29
C PHE A 40 12.54 4.35 14.34
N LEU A 41 11.39 4.97 14.65
CA LEU A 41 11.23 6.43 14.75
C LEU A 41 10.97 6.88 16.20
N HIS A 42 11.09 5.96 17.16
CA HIS A 42 10.75 6.19 18.55
C HIS A 42 11.68 7.25 19.15
N GLY A 43 11.08 8.27 19.78
CA GLY A 43 11.83 9.40 20.36
C GLY A 43 12.20 10.51 19.38
N VAL A 44 11.95 10.36 18.07
CA VAL A 44 12.23 11.42 17.09
C VAL A 44 10.94 12.13 16.68
N SER A 45 10.90 13.44 16.84
CA SER A 45 9.82 14.28 16.33
C SER A 45 10.20 14.90 14.99
N ILE A 46 9.28 14.87 14.02
CA ILE A 46 9.44 15.64 12.78
C ILE A 46 9.52 17.13 13.15
N PRO A 47 10.61 17.83 12.78
CA PRO A 47 10.76 19.25 13.08
C PRO A 47 9.65 20.09 12.43
N LYS A 48 9.26 21.19 13.07
CA LYS A 48 8.39 22.19 12.45
C LYS A 48 9.23 23.01 11.47
N PRO A 49 8.84 23.12 10.19
CA PRO A 49 9.50 24.04 9.28
C PRO A 49 9.26 25.49 9.72
N ASP A 50 10.31 26.31 9.71
CA ASP A 50 10.18 27.74 9.99
C ASP A 50 9.44 28.48 8.87
N VAL A 51 9.67 28.03 7.62
CA VAL A 51 9.05 28.58 6.42
C VAL A 51 8.44 27.45 5.59
N TYR A 52 7.14 27.56 5.35
CA TYR A 52 6.42 26.67 4.43
C TYR A 52 6.62 27.12 2.98
N GLU A 53 6.74 26.16 2.07
CA GLU A 53 6.95 26.40 0.64
C GLU A 53 5.85 25.74 -0.17
N THR A 54 5.11 26.49 -0.98
CA THR A 54 4.02 25.92 -1.79
C THR A 54 4.56 25.11 -2.98
N LEU A 55 3.76 24.15 -3.48
CA LEU A 55 4.11 23.40 -4.69
C LEU A 55 4.33 24.34 -5.88
N SER A 56 3.52 25.39 -6.00
CA SER A 56 3.65 26.40 -7.06
C SER A 56 5.02 27.08 -7.04
N LYS A 57 5.50 27.46 -5.85
CA LYS A 57 6.79 28.15 -5.70
C LYS A 57 7.97 27.23 -6.05
N ARG A 58 7.87 25.95 -5.66
CA ARG A 58 8.95 24.99 -5.89
C ARG A 58 9.03 24.55 -7.35
N LEU A 59 7.90 24.22 -7.96
CA LEU A 59 7.86 23.66 -9.32
C LEU A 59 7.87 24.74 -10.41
N LYS A 60 7.36 25.95 -10.12
CA LYS A 60 7.30 27.09 -11.07
C LYS A 60 6.66 26.71 -12.41
N THR A 61 5.60 25.90 -12.38
CA THR A 61 4.91 25.38 -13.58
C THR A 61 3.52 25.98 -13.73
N SER A 62 2.79 25.55 -14.78
CA SER A 62 1.40 25.97 -15.01
C SER A 62 0.49 25.65 -13.83
N SER A 63 -0.48 26.52 -13.58
CA SER A 63 -1.47 26.37 -12.51
C SER A 63 -2.28 25.07 -12.64
N ILE A 64 -2.56 24.62 -13.87
CA ILE A 64 -3.28 23.38 -14.16
C ILE A 64 -2.51 22.16 -13.64
N ILE A 65 -1.19 22.11 -13.86
CA ILE A 65 -0.33 21.03 -13.34
C ILE A 65 -0.32 21.06 -11.81
N ILE A 66 -0.24 22.26 -11.23
CA ILE A 66 -0.21 22.42 -9.78
C ILE A 66 -1.53 21.96 -9.15
N ASP A 67 -2.70 22.31 -9.69
CA ASP A 67 -3.97 21.84 -9.16
C ASP A 67 -4.08 20.31 -9.25
N PHE A 68 -3.71 19.73 -10.40
CA PHE A 68 -3.66 18.28 -10.57
C PHE A 68 -2.81 17.60 -9.48
N LEU A 69 -1.61 18.14 -9.21
CA LEU A 69 -0.73 17.63 -8.17
C LEU A 69 -1.33 17.79 -6.76
N TYR A 70 -2.02 18.89 -6.46
CA TYR A 70 -2.71 19.06 -5.18
C TYR A 70 -3.85 18.05 -5.00
N LYS A 71 -4.58 17.67 -6.06
CA LYS A 71 -5.58 16.59 -6.01
C LYS A 71 -4.95 15.23 -5.71
N CYS A 72 -3.75 14.97 -6.24
CA CYS A 72 -3.01 13.73 -6.02
C CYS A 72 -2.40 13.65 -4.60
N LEU A 73 -1.79 14.74 -4.13
CA LEU A 73 -0.85 14.73 -3.00
C LEU A 73 -1.48 15.14 -1.67
N ASN A 74 -2.81 15.14 -1.55
CA ASN A 74 -3.49 15.57 -0.34
C ASN A 74 -2.97 14.82 0.91
N ILE A 75 -2.76 15.55 2.02
CA ILE A 75 -2.31 14.94 3.28
C ILE A 75 -3.35 13.94 3.80
N ASN A 76 -4.63 14.27 3.65
CA ASN A 76 -5.70 13.34 3.96
C ASN A 76 -5.87 12.36 2.78
N PRO A 77 -5.63 11.05 2.96
CA PRO A 77 -5.79 10.08 1.90
C PRO A 77 -7.21 10.04 1.32
N GLU A 78 -8.24 10.25 2.15
CA GLU A 78 -9.65 10.24 1.74
C GLU A 78 -10.03 11.43 0.84
N LYS A 79 -9.23 12.50 0.87
CA LYS A 79 -9.44 13.69 0.03
C LYS A 79 -8.68 13.63 -1.29
N ARG A 80 -7.87 12.59 -1.51
CA ARG A 80 -7.17 12.40 -2.78
C ARG A 80 -8.17 11.96 -3.82
N TRP A 81 -8.02 12.48 -5.04
CA TRP A 81 -8.84 12.03 -6.15
C TRP A 81 -8.47 10.60 -6.54
N SER A 82 -9.48 9.84 -6.94
CA SER A 82 -9.28 8.53 -7.54
C SER A 82 -8.61 8.67 -8.92
N CYS A 83 -8.03 7.57 -9.42
CA CYS A 83 -7.47 7.56 -10.77
C CYS A 83 -8.51 7.95 -11.84
N SER A 84 -9.76 7.51 -11.69
CA SER A 84 -10.84 7.86 -12.63
C SER A 84 -11.19 9.35 -12.60
N GLN A 85 -11.21 9.98 -11.42
CA GLN A 85 -11.41 11.42 -11.28
C GLN A 85 -10.24 12.21 -11.86
N LEU A 86 -9.00 11.75 -11.63
CA LEU A 86 -7.80 12.41 -12.15
C LEU A 86 -7.75 12.41 -13.68
N LEU A 87 -8.21 11.35 -14.34
CA LEU A 87 -8.28 11.29 -15.81
C LEU A 87 -9.26 12.32 -16.41
N GLN A 88 -10.23 12.79 -15.63
CA GLN A 88 -11.20 13.81 -16.06
C GLN A 88 -10.71 15.24 -15.81
N HIS A 89 -9.53 15.42 -15.21
CA HIS A 89 -8.98 16.74 -14.90
C HIS A 89 -8.56 17.49 -16.18
N ASP A 90 -8.65 18.82 -16.15
CA ASP A 90 -8.29 19.72 -17.28
C ASP A 90 -6.84 19.53 -17.78
N TYR A 91 -5.99 18.94 -16.95
CA TYR A 91 -4.62 18.55 -17.33
C TYR A 91 -4.62 17.59 -18.53
N PHE A 92 -5.63 16.73 -18.64
CA PHE A 92 -5.81 15.80 -19.75
C PHE A 92 -6.82 16.29 -20.80
N ASN A 93 -7.28 17.54 -20.71
CA ASN A 93 -8.15 18.10 -21.76
C ASN A 93 -7.40 18.13 -23.10
N GLY A 94 -8.06 17.62 -24.15
CA GLY A 94 -7.45 17.49 -25.49
C GLY A 94 -6.55 16.25 -25.67
N TYR A 95 -6.40 15.40 -24.66
CA TYR A 95 -5.70 14.12 -24.81
C TYR A 95 -6.68 13.01 -25.16
N SER A 96 -6.38 12.26 -26.23
CA SER A 96 -7.09 11.03 -26.55
C SER A 96 -6.35 9.85 -25.94
N PHE A 97 -6.97 9.20 -24.96
CA PHE A 97 -6.44 7.97 -24.39
C PHE A 97 -6.70 6.83 -25.35
N HIS A 98 -5.67 6.42 -26.09
CA HIS A 98 -5.76 5.25 -26.95
C HIS A 98 -5.73 3.99 -26.10
N VAL A 99 -6.90 3.55 -25.62
CA VAL A 99 -7.01 2.24 -24.99
C VAL A 99 -6.87 1.23 -26.11
N PHE A 100 -5.74 0.50 -26.14
CA PHE A 100 -5.69 -0.74 -26.90
C PHE A 100 -6.76 -1.65 -26.31
N SER A 101 -7.91 -1.71 -26.98
CA SER A 101 -8.88 -2.75 -26.78
C SER A 101 -8.17 -4.03 -27.20
N ALA A 102 -7.52 -4.68 -26.23
CA ALA A 102 -7.13 -6.06 -26.38
C ALA A 102 -8.42 -6.81 -26.66
N LYS A 103 -8.69 -7.07 -27.94
CA LYS A 103 -9.70 -8.04 -28.35
C LYS A 103 -9.40 -9.27 -27.52
N SER A 104 -10.31 -9.60 -26.62
CA SER A 104 -10.26 -10.78 -25.79
C SER A 104 -10.29 -12.01 -26.70
N THR A 105 -9.14 -12.39 -27.25
CA THR A 105 -8.90 -13.80 -27.54
C THR A 105 -8.91 -14.48 -26.19
N SER A 106 -9.99 -15.20 -25.92
CA SER A 106 -10.13 -16.20 -24.86
C SER A 106 -9.05 -17.28 -25.02
N LYS A 107 -7.80 -16.95 -24.72
CA LYS A 107 -6.81 -17.95 -24.35
C LYS A 107 -6.97 -18.15 -22.86
N GLN A 108 -7.42 -19.36 -22.50
CA GLN A 108 -7.61 -19.80 -21.14
C GLN A 108 -6.40 -19.39 -20.29
N LEU A 109 -6.66 -18.64 -19.21
CA LEU A 109 -5.71 -18.46 -18.14
C LEU A 109 -5.52 -19.82 -17.47
N THR A 110 -4.53 -20.59 -17.94
CA THR A 110 -3.96 -21.63 -17.08
C THR A 110 -3.39 -20.90 -15.87
N SER A 111 -4.00 -21.18 -14.74
CA SER A 111 -3.63 -20.67 -13.44
C SER A 111 -2.15 -20.89 -13.19
N ASN A 112 -1.35 -19.83 -13.31
CA ASN A 112 0.00 -19.82 -12.76
C ASN A 112 -0.11 -19.54 -11.26
N TYR A 113 -0.63 -20.54 -10.55
CA TYR A 113 -0.31 -20.70 -9.14
C TYR A 113 1.21 -20.76 -9.02
N LEU A 114 1.77 -19.92 -8.15
CA LEU A 114 3.09 -20.18 -7.56
C LEU A 114 3.10 -21.65 -7.09
N PRO A 115 4.10 -22.46 -7.52
CA PRO A 115 4.03 -23.93 -7.46
C PRO A 115 4.08 -24.54 -6.05
N TYR A 116 3.99 -23.73 -4.99
CA TYR A 116 4.21 -24.17 -3.60
C TYR A 116 3.01 -23.98 -2.66
N LEU A 117 1.86 -23.49 -3.13
CA LEU A 117 0.73 -23.17 -2.23
C LEU A 117 -0.56 -23.98 -2.46
N THR A 118 -0.51 -25.07 -3.23
CA THR A 118 -1.65 -25.96 -3.44
C THR A 118 -1.32 -27.38 -2.97
N SER A 119 -1.17 -27.54 -1.66
CA SER A 119 -1.64 -28.78 -1.01
C SER A 119 -3.07 -28.49 -0.55
N ASN A 120 -4.02 -28.69 -1.46
CA ASN A 120 -5.44 -28.60 -1.13
C ASN A 120 -5.84 -29.83 -0.28
N PRO A 121 -6.80 -29.68 0.64
CA PRO A 121 -7.27 -30.73 1.53
C PRO A 121 -8.07 -31.79 0.76
N TYR A 122 -8.01 -33.01 1.27
CA TYR A 122 -9.00 -34.10 1.18
C TYR A 122 -9.80 -34.28 -0.13
N ASN A 123 -9.53 -35.41 -0.81
CA ASN A 123 -10.55 -36.25 -1.46
C ASN A 123 -10.11 -37.70 -1.21
N GLU A 124 -10.75 -38.40 -0.26
CA GLU A 124 -11.81 -39.37 -0.52
C GLU A 124 -11.38 -40.52 -1.45
N GLN A 125 -11.21 -41.71 -0.87
CA GLN A 125 -12.05 -42.89 -1.14
C GLN A 125 -11.48 -44.10 -0.38
N GLN A 126 -12.28 -44.71 0.49
CA GLN A 126 -12.73 -46.10 0.33
C GLN A 126 -13.66 -46.52 1.47
N LEU A 127 -14.89 -46.91 1.08
CA LEU A 127 -15.86 -47.61 1.92
C LEU A 127 -15.37 -49.02 2.26
N THR A 128 -15.48 -49.43 3.53
CA THR A 128 -15.89 -50.80 3.92
C THR A 128 -16.52 -50.78 5.32
N ASP A 129 -17.82 -51.06 5.34
CA ASP A 129 -18.59 -51.95 6.23
C ASP A 129 -18.21 -52.17 7.71
N GLY A 130 -19.23 -52.06 8.60
CA GLY A 130 -19.31 -52.84 9.84
C GLY A 130 -19.04 -52.16 11.20
N GLY A 131 -20.12 -51.85 11.94
CA GLY A 131 -20.30 -52.26 13.35
C GLY A 131 -19.53 -51.58 14.51
N PHE A 132 -20.28 -50.78 15.30
CA PHE A 132 -20.22 -50.55 16.77
C PHE A 132 -18.96 -50.95 17.57
N LYS A 133 -18.39 -49.98 18.33
CA LYS A 133 -18.12 -50.06 19.79
C LYS A 133 -17.56 -48.75 20.38
N GLU A 134 -18.05 -48.42 21.57
CA GLU A 134 -17.62 -47.37 22.50
C GLU A 134 -16.14 -47.45 22.89
N ILE A 135 -15.56 -46.35 23.40
CA ILE A 135 -15.08 -46.19 24.79
C ILE A 135 -14.63 -44.73 25.01
N THR A 136 -14.74 -44.32 26.26
CA THR A 136 -14.87 -42.99 26.83
C THR A 136 -13.56 -42.45 27.47
N HIS A 137 -13.58 -41.14 27.75
CA HIS A 137 -12.88 -40.39 28.82
C HIS A 137 -11.36 -40.13 28.83
N ASN A 138 -11.05 -38.82 28.97
CA ASN A 138 -9.97 -38.16 29.72
C ASN A 138 -8.51 -38.44 29.29
N SER A 139 -7.54 -37.54 29.36
CA SER A 139 -7.32 -36.37 30.21
C SER A 139 -6.27 -35.45 29.56
N ALA A 140 -6.17 -34.23 30.09
CA ALA A 140 -5.30 -33.15 29.67
C ALA A 140 -3.78 -33.39 29.88
N ASN A 141 -3.01 -32.51 29.22
CA ASN A 141 -1.59 -32.17 29.38
C ASN A 141 -0.53 -33.03 28.69
N ALA A 142 0.08 -32.48 27.63
CA ALA A 142 1.50 -32.68 27.36
C ALA A 142 2.11 -31.54 26.52
N PHE A 143 3.16 -30.95 27.10
CA PHE A 143 4.18 -30.10 26.52
C PHE A 143 4.76 -30.64 25.19
N SER A 144 5.12 -29.74 24.27
CA SER A 144 6.52 -29.40 23.98
C SER A 144 6.59 -28.59 22.69
N ARG A 145 6.95 -27.30 22.79
CA ARG A 145 7.40 -26.51 21.65
C ARG A 145 8.88 -26.75 21.46
N GLN A 146 9.25 -27.48 20.43
CA GLN A 146 10.60 -27.49 19.89
C GLN A 146 10.53 -27.36 18.37
N TYR A 147 11.64 -26.87 17.80
CA TYR A 147 11.95 -26.62 16.39
C TYR A 147 11.79 -25.17 15.91
N LEU A 148 12.86 -24.42 16.15
CA LEU A 148 13.36 -23.38 15.25
C LEU A 148 14.84 -23.70 14.96
N PRO A 149 15.26 -23.84 13.69
CA PRO A 149 16.67 -23.82 13.33
C PRO A 149 17.13 -22.41 12.95
N SER A 150 18.35 -22.06 13.37
CA SER A 150 19.09 -20.86 12.99
C SER A 150 20.03 -21.15 11.81
N ILE A 151 20.21 -20.18 10.93
CA ILE A 151 21.51 -19.86 10.29
C ILE A 151 21.72 -18.37 10.48
#